data_AF-A0A953DR66-F1
#
_entry.id   AF-A0A953DR66-F1
#
_cell.length_a   1.000
_cell.length_b   1.000
_cell.length_c   1.000
_cell.angle_alpha   90.00
_cell.angle_beta   90.00
_cell.angle_gamma   90.00
#
_symmetry.space_group_name_H-M   'P 1'
#
loop_
_entity.id
_entity.type
_entity.pdbx_description
1 polymer ?
#
loop_
_entity_poly.entity_id
_entity_poly.type
_entity_poly.pdbx_seq_one_letter_code
_entity_poly.pdbx_strand_id
1 'polypeptide(L)'
;MSTPNLAITHVAASQNQKEVTINDALDRLDMAMNDTTDIDCTGGDTVIAATDWRENFLLRLVGSPADAFTVTVPDGKRVAAVHNKTGRTATLRTTNPGSTVALRPGEL
;
A
#
# COMPACT_ATOMS: atom_id res chain seq x y z
N MET A 1 15.13 -8.31 -13.44
CA MET A 1 14.63 -9.02 -12.23
C MET A 1 14.42 -7.97 -11.15
N SER A 2 13.39 -8.10 -10.31
CA SER A 2 13.06 -7.13 -9.27
C SER A 2 12.74 -7.82 -7.95
N THR A 3 12.77 -7.06 -6.86
CA THR A 3 12.41 -7.57 -5.53
C THR A 3 10.93 -7.98 -5.49
N PRO A 4 10.56 -9.00 -4.71
CA PRO A 4 9.22 -9.61 -4.78
C PRO A 4 8.10 -8.72 -4.23
N ASN A 5 8.38 -7.84 -3.26
CA ASN A 5 7.35 -7.06 -2.56
C ASN A 5 7.30 -5.60 -2.97
N LEU A 6 8.46 -4.99 -3.24
CA LEU A 6 8.59 -3.56 -3.58
C LEU A 6 8.84 -3.32 -5.07
N ALA A 7 9.04 -4.40 -5.85
CA ALA A 7 9.39 -4.34 -7.27
C ALA A 7 10.62 -3.46 -7.56
N ILE A 8 11.58 -3.38 -6.62
CA ILE A 8 12.83 -2.64 -6.79
C ILE A 8 13.72 -3.38 -7.80
N THR A 9 14.24 -2.66 -8.79
CA THR A 9 15.09 -3.21 -9.85
C THR A 9 16.38 -3.79 -9.29
N HIS A 10 16.73 -5.02 -9.67
CA HIS A 10 18.04 -5.58 -9.34
C HIS A 10 19.13 -4.99 -10.25
N VAL A 11 20.33 -4.81 -9.69
CA VAL A 11 21.52 -4.50 -10.47
C VAL A 11 21.77 -5.61 -11.51
N ALA A 12 21.99 -5.23 -12.76
CA ALA A 12 22.32 -6.18 -13.81
C ALA A 12 23.77 -6.67 -13.70
N ALA A 13 24.05 -7.90 -14.14
CA ALA A 13 25.35 -8.56 -13.98
C ALA A 13 26.54 -7.80 -14.60
N SER A 14 26.30 -6.92 -15.58
CA SER A 14 27.32 -6.06 -16.20
C SER A 14 26.81 -4.64 -16.40
N GLN A 15 26.31 -4.04 -15.31
CA GLN A 15 25.83 -2.67 -15.31
C GLN A 15 26.95 -1.67 -14.97
N ASN A 16 27.12 -0.64 -15.78
CA ASN A 16 27.91 0.53 -15.41
C ASN A 16 27.14 1.36 -14.37
N GLN A 17 27.85 2.01 -13.46
CA GLN A 17 27.27 2.83 -12.38
C GLN A 17 26.28 2.08 -11.49
N LYS A 18 26.65 0.87 -11.05
CA LYS A 18 25.84 0.05 -10.15
C LYS A 18 25.48 0.77 -8.85
N GLU A 19 26.35 1.65 -8.38
CA GLU A 19 26.14 2.50 -7.22
C GLU A 19 24.90 3.39 -7.36
N VAL A 20 24.59 3.88 -8.57
CA VAL A 20 23.39 4.70 -8.80
C VAL A 20 22.13 3.86 -8.60
N THR A 21 22.10 2.64 -9.16
CA THR A 21 20.96 1.73 -8.99
C THR A 21 20.83 1.23 -7.57
N ILE A 22 21.93 1.02 -6.86
CA ILE A 22 21.91 0.63 -5.45
C ILE A 22 21.38 1.79 -4.59
N ASN A 23 21.83 3.03 -4.82
CA ASN A 23 21.34 4.19 -4.07
C ASN A 23 19.83 4.39 -4.30
N ASP A 24 19.34 4.34 -5.54
CA ASP A 24 17.90 4.40 -5.85
C ASP A 24 17.13 3.24 -5.19
N ALA A 25 17.70 2.04 -5.15
CA ALA A 25 17.09 0.90 -4.46
C ALA A 25 16.97 1.13 -2.93
N LEU A 26 17.98 1.74 -2.32
CA LEU A 26 17.97 2.06 -0.88
C LEU A 26 16.96 3.17 -0.58
N ASP A 27 16.92 4.23 -1.40
CA ASP A 27 15.97 5.34 -1.25
C ASP A 27 14.53 4.83 -1.36
N ARG A 28 14.24 3.95 -2.33
CA ARG A 28 12.90 3.34 -2.47
C ARG A 28 12.53 2.43 -1.31
N LEU A 29 13.50 1.70 -0.74
CA LEU A 29 13.25 0.90 0.44
C LEU A 29 12.93 1.78 1.65
N ASP A 30 13.69 2.86 1.85
CA ASP A 30 13.49 3.79 2.96
C ASP A 30 12.14 4.50 2.85
N MET A 31 11.79 5.03 1.67
CA MET A 31 10.47 5.62 1.41
C MET A 31 9.36 4.58 1.65
N ALA A 32 9.49 3.37 1.11
CA ALA A 32 8.47 2.33 1.29
C ALA A 32 8.20 1.93 2.75
N MET A 33 9.17 2.15 3.66
CA MET A 33 9.03 1.85 5.09
C MET A 33 8.57 3.03 5.93
N ASN A 34 8.77 4.27 5.47
CA ASN A 34 8.51 5.48 6.27
C ASN A 34 7.37 6.34 5.72
N ASP A 35 7.01 6.20 4.43
CA ASP A 35 6.07 7.09 3.79
C ASP A 35 4.61 6.73 4.08
N THR A 36 3.75 7.74 3.95
CA THR A 36 2.32 7.68 4.25
C THR A 36 1.52 8.27 3.11
N THR A 37 0.46 7.59 2.70
CA THR A 37 -0.46 8.07 1.68
C THR A 37 -1.91 8.12 2.16
N ASP A 38 -2.68 9.04 1.59
CA ASP A 38 -4.11 9.21 1.82
C ASP A 38 -4.89 8.58 0.67
N ILE A 39 -5.80 7.67 1.01
CA ILE A 39 -6.69 7.01 0.06
C ILE A 39 -8.08 7.62 0.22
N ASP A 40 -8.55 8.34 -0.80
CA ASP A 40 -9.89 8.92 -0.79
C ASP A 40 -10.96 7.84 -1.01
N CYS A 41 -11.78 7.63 0.01
CA CYS A 41 -12.89 6.69 0.02
C CYS A 41 -14.25 7.39 -0.04
N THR A 42 -14.31 8.68 -0.43
CA THR A 42 -15.58 9.42 -0.52
C THR A 42 -16.59 8.76 -1.48
N GLY A 43 -16.10 8.10 -2.53
CA GLY A 43 -16.93 7.34 -3.48
C GLY A 43 -17.47 6.00 -2.95
N GLY A 44 -17.08 5.56 -1.75
CA GLY A 44 -17.43 4.25 -1.20
C GLY A 44 -16.38 3.19 -1.50
N ASP A 45 -16.80 2.06 -2.09
CA ASP A 45 -15.91 0.93 -2.38
C ASP A 45 -14.68 1.38 -3.18
N THR A 46 -13.50 1.07 -2.65
CA THR A 46 -12.22 1.60 -3.15
C THR A 46 -11.25 0.45 -3.43
N VAL A 47 -10.42 0.60 -4.46
CA VAL A 47 -9.32 -0.32 -4.76
C VAL A 47 -8.02 0.44 -4.54
N ILE A 48 -7.18 -0.03 -3.63
CA ILE A 48 -5.86 0.57 -3.41
C ILE A 48 -4.97 0.22 -4.61
N ALA A 49 -4.36 1.24 -5.22
CA ALA A 49 -3.44 1.04 -6.32
C ALA A 49 -2.21 0.26 -5.87
N ALA A 50 -1.67 -0.61 -6.72
CA ALA A 50 -0.48 -1.39 -6.38
C ALA A 50 0.79 -0.54 -6.18
N THR A 51 0.84 0.70 -6.69
CA THR A 51 1.93 1.65 -6.44
C THR A 51 1.87 2.22 -5.04
N ASP A 52 0.73 2.76 -4.63
CA ASP A 52 0.48 3.20 -3.23
C ASP A 52 0.70 2.02 -2.27
N TRP A 53 0.22 0.86 -2.74
CA TRP A 53 0.56 -0.50 -2.39
C TRP A 53 1.99 -0.65 -1.87
N ARG A 54 2.92 -0.36 -2.78
CA ARG A 54 4.33 -0.71 -2.71
C ARG A 54 5.19 0.39 -2.10
N GLU A 55 4.74 1.63 -2.13
CA GLU A 55 5.59 2.78 -1.81
C GLU A 55 5.29 3.40 -0.44
N ASN A 56 4.23 2.96 0.25
CA ASN A 56 3.82 3.56 1.53
C ASN A 56 3.63 2.53 2.64
N PHE A 57 4.22 2.75 3.80
CA PHE A 57 4.02 1.86 4.95
C PHE A 57 2.66 2.08 5.60
N LEU A 58 2.22 3.33 5.71
CA LEU A 58 0.93 3.70 6.28
C LEU A 58 -0.02 4.21 5.20
N LEU A 59 -1.18 3.58 5.08
CA LEU A 59 -2.27 4.02 4.21
C LEU A 59 -3.40 4.53 5.09
N ARG A 60 -3.79 5.80 4.93
CA ARG A 60 -4.88 6.40 5.70
C ARG A 60 -6.11 6.48 4.81
N LEU A 61 -7.18 5.81 5.21
CA LEU A 61 -8.47 5.94 4.53
C LEU A 61 -9.10 7.26 4.96
N VAL A 62 -9.33 8.16 4.00
CA VAL A 62 -9.89 9.50 4.22
C VAL A 62 -11.16 9.70 3.40
N GLY A 63 -11.83 10.83 3.59
CA GLY A 63 -13.09 11.14 2.90
C GLY A 63 -14.33 10.89 3.76
N SER A 64 -15.50 11.06 3.15
CA SER A 64 -16.80 10.95 3.82
C SER A 64 -17.74 10.00 3.08
N PRO A 65 -17.48 8.68 3.12
CA PRO A 65 -18.36 7.69 2.52
C PRO A 65 -19.75 7.74 3.16
N ALA A 66 -20.80 7.58 2.33
CA ALA A 66 -22.18 7.60 2.78
C ALA A 66 -22.48 6.46 3.77
N ASP A 67 -21.98 5.26 3.47
CA ASP A 67 -22.22 4.01 4.19
C ASP A 67 -20.92 3.23 4.46
N ALA A 68 -21.02 2.06 5.10
CA ALA A 68 -19.90 1.13 5.21
C ALA A 68 -19.44 0.67 3.81
N PHE A 69 -18.14 0.50 3.63
CA PHE A 69 -17.53 0.27 2.31
C PHE A 69 -16.42 -0.78 2.37
N THR A 70 -16.08 -1.33 1.21
CA THR A 70 -15.03 -2.32 1.04
C THR A 70 -13.81 -1.67 0.41
N VAL A 71 -12.64 -1.91 1.02
CA VAL A 71 -11.35 -1.51 0.44
C VAL A 71 -10.62 -2.76 -0.03
N THR A 72 -10.42 -2.86 -1.33
CA THR A 72 -9.66 -3.98 -1.92
C THR A 72 -8.17 -3.66 -1.86
N VAL A 73 -7.41 -4.50 -1.16
CA VAL A 73 -5.95 -4.42 -1.06
C VAL A 73 -5.30 -5.38 -2.07
N PRO A 74 -4.16 -5.01 -2.67
CA PRO A 74 -3.40 -5.91 -3.53
C PRO A 74 -2.92 -7.17 -2.78
N ASP A 75 -2.93 -8.31 -3.45
CA ASP A 75 -2.40 -9.56 -2.90
C ASP A 75 -0.87 -9.48 -2.76
N GLY A 76 -0.33 -10.06 -1.69
CA GLY A 76 1.12 -10.13 -1.49
C GLY A 76 1.52 -10.43 -0.06
N LYS A 77 2.84 -10.49 0.19
CA LYS A 77 3.44 -10.68 1.53
C LYS A 77 3.99 -9.39 2.12
N ARG A 78 3.50 -8.24 1.64
CA ARG A 78 3.92 -6.93 2.11
C ARG A 78 3.29 -6.65 3.48
N VAL A 79 4.08 -6.10 4.39
CA VAL A 79 3.58 -5.53 5.65
C VAL A 79 3.30 -4.04 5.43
N ALA A 80 2.10 -3.61 5.78
CA ALA A 80 1.67 -2.21 5.78
C ALA A 80 0.61 -2.01 6.87
N ALA A 81 0.49 -0.79 7.37
CA ALA A 81 -0.56 -0.36 8.28
C ALA A 81 -1.67 0.35 7.48
N VAL A 82 -2.94 0.09 7.81
CA VAL A 82 -4.07 0.80 7.22
C VAL A 82 -4.86 1.45 8.33
N HIS A 83 -4.91 2.78 8.37
CA HIS A 83 -5.65 3.52 9.38
C HIS A 83 -6.96 4.03 8.80
N ASN A 84 -8.08 3.65 9.40
CA ASN A 84 -9.38 4.17 9.01
C ASN A 84 -9.63 5.54 9.67
N LYS A 85 -9.38 6.62 8.93
CA LYS A 85 -9.67 7.99 9.38
C LYS A 85 -11.05 8.49 8.90
N THR A 86 -11.85 7.61 8.30
CA THR A 86 -13.21 7.94 7.88
C THR A 86 -14.20 7.82 9.05
N GLY A 87 -15.43 8.32 8.87
CA GLY A 87 -16.51 8.15 9.83
C GLY A 87 -17.26 6.82 9.75
N ARG A 88 -16.89 5.91 8.84
CA ARG A 88 -17.60 4.66 8.58
C ARG A 88 -16.70 3.44 8.72
N THR A 89 -17.29 2.27 8.93
CA THR A 89 -16.53 1.00 8.95
C THR A 89 -16.05 0.66 7.55
N ALA A 90 -14.75 0.44 7.41
CA ALA A 90 -14.13 -0.07 6.19
C ALA A 90 -13.94 -1.59 6.32
N THR A 91 -14.18 -2.36 5.26
CA THR A 91 -13.83 -3.78 5.21
C THR A 91 -12.67 -3.96 4.27
N LEU A 92 -11.47 -4.22 4.80
CA LEU A 92 -10.30 -4.56 4.01
C LEU A 92 -10.50 -5.96 3.42
N ARG A 93 -10.24 -6.12 2.12
CA ARG A 93 -10.40 -7.39 1.40
C ARG A 93 -9.21 -7.65 0.49
N THR A 94 -8.55 -8.79 0.62
CA THR A 94 -7.58 -9.28 -0.37
C THR A 94 -8.30 -9.85 -1.59
N THR A 95 -7.69 -9.83 -2.77
CA THR A 95 -8.34 -10.30 -4.00
C THR A 95 -8.36 -11.84 -4.06
N ASN A 96 -7.26 -12.50 -3.65
CA ASN A 96 -7.14 -13.95 -3.51
C ASN A 96 -6.30 -14.30 -2.27
N PRO A 97 -6.81 -15.08 -1.30
CA PRO A 97 -8.03 -15.90 -1.31
C PRO A 97 -9.31 -15.18 -0.83
N GLY A 98 -9.39 -13.83 -0.88
CA GLY A 98 -10.61 -13.13 -0.48
C GLY A 98 -10.75 -12.86 1.02
N SER A 99 -9.65 -12.88 1.77
CA SER A 99 -9.68 -12.67 3.22
C SER A 99 -10.12 -11.25 3.56
N THR A 100 -11.00 -11.12 4.56
CA THR A 100 -11.55 -9.84 4.98
C THR A 100 -11.24 -9.50 6.42
N VAL A 101 -10.99 -8.23 6.70
CA VAL A 101 -10.86 -7.66 8.05
C VAL A 101 -11.68 -6.38 8.11
N ALA A 102 -12.53 -6.27 9.14
CA ALA A 102 -13.26 -5.02 9.38
C ALA A 102 -12.39 -4.05 10.19
N LEU A 103 -12.38 -2.79 9.78
CA LEU A 103 -11.62 -1.70 10.38
C LEU A 103 -12.60 -0.58 10.73
N ARG A 104 -12.88 -0.39 12.02
CA ARG A 104 -13.81 0.64 12.48
C ARG A 104 -13.18 2.04 12.39
N PRO A 105 -13.99 3.11 12.44
CA PRO A 105 -13.45 4.46 12.52
C PRO A 105 -12.41 4.61 13.62
N GLY A 106 -11.23 5.10 13.28
CA GLY A 106 -10.09 5.31 14.18
C GLY A 106 -9.23 4.08 14.47
N GLU A 107 -9.54 2.90 13.91
CA GLU A 107 -8.73 1.69 14.06
C GLU A 107 -7.59 1.62 13.02
N LEU A 108 -6.52 0.93 13.37
CA LEU A 108 -5.31 0.66 12.56
C LEU A 108 -5.07 -0.85 12.45
#